data_AF-U2JF55-F1
#
_entry.id   AF-U2JF55-F1
#
_cell.length_a   1.000
_cell.length_b   1.000
_cell.length_c   1.000
_cell.angle_alpha   90.00
_cell.angle_beta   90.00
_cell.angle_gamma   90.00
#
_symmetry.space_group_name_H-M   'P 1'
#
loop_
_entity.id
_entity.type
_entity.pdbx_description
1 polymer ?
#
loop_
_entity_poly.entity_id
_entity_poly.type
_entity_poly.pdbx_seq_one_letter_code
_entity_poly.pdbx_strand_id
1 'polypeptide(L)'
;MENLPNDTLVYLSEIQGYVREMRDYVLEIRDCVLRMNNAQQQARPPGLTERKLLDIEEVLDILHIGRSTYYRFVNTGKLVPRKIGERHCYYLEDLEDMIQESKRRGRI
;
A
#
# COMPACT_ATOMS: atom_id res chain seq x y z
N MET A 1 -21.35 -53.47 18.83
CA MET A 1 -20.57 -52.79 17.78
C MET A 1 -21.30 -53.09 16.47
N GLU A 2 -22.20 -52.19 16.08
CA GLU A 2 -22.95 -52.31 14.82
C GLU A 2 -21.95 -52.22 13.65
N ASN A 3 -21.84 -53.29 12.86
CA ASN A 3 -21.05 -53.26 11.62
C ASN A 3 -21.80 -52.41 10.60
N LEU A 4 -21.20 -51.30 10.17
CA LEU A 4 -21.77 -50.48 9.09
C LEU A 4 -21.88 -51.31 7.81
N PRO A 5 -22.94 -51.15 7.01
CA PRO A 5 -23.09 -51.82 5.72
C PRO A 5 -21.89 -51.54 4.82
N ASN A 6 -21.39 -52.58 4.13
CA ASN A 6 -20.18 -52.53 3.30
C ASN A 6 -20.24 -51.40 2.25
N ASP A 7 -21.43 -51.10 1.73
CA ASP A 7 -21.67 -50.01 0.78
C ASP A 7 -21.35 -48.64 1.37
N THR A 8 -21.59 -48.43 2.67
CA THR A 8 -21.30 -47.16 3.35
C THR A 8 -19.79 -46.92 3.49
N LEU A 9 -19.00 -47.99 3.65
CA LEU A 9 -17.54 -47.90 3.70
C LEU A 9 -16.95 -47.50 2.33
N VAL A 10 -17.56 -47.97 1.24
CA VAL A 10 -17.16 -47.58 -0.13
C VAL A 10 -17.39 -46.09 -0.36
N TYR A 11 -18.60 -45.57 -0.07
CA TYR A 11 -18.91 -44.15 -0.20
C TYR A 11 -18.00 -43.26 0.67
N LEU A 12 -17.68 -43.69 1.90
CA LEU A 12 -16.76 -42.95 2.76
C LEU A 12 -15.34 -42.89 2.18
N SER A 13 -14.88 -43.97 1.53
CA SER A 13 -13.58 -43.99 0.87
C SER A 13 -13.54 -43.08 -0.37
N GLU A 14 -14.62 -43.00 -1.13
CA GLU A 14 -14.77 -42.09 -2.27
C GLU A 14 -14.79 -40.62 -1.82
N ILE A 15 -15.57 -40.30 -0.78
CA ILE A 15 -15.63 -38.95 -0.19
C ILE A 15 -14.24 -38.52 0.31
N GLN A 16 -13.51 -39.43 0.97
CA GLN A 16 -12.14 -39.16 1.40
C GLN A 16 -11.18 -38.95 0.22
N GLY A 17 -11.40 -39.65 -0.90
CA GLY A 17 -10.70 -39.43 -2.16
C GLY A 17 -10.91 -38.02 -2.70
N TYR A 18 -12.17 -37.60 -2.83
CA TYR A 18 -12.51 -36.25 -3.29
C TYR A 18 -11.95 -35.15 -2.37
N VAL A 19 -12.01 -35.34 -1.06
CA VAL A 19 -11.46 -34.36 -0.11
C VAL A 19 -9.93 -34.22 -0.26
N ARG A 20 -9.23 -35.32 -0.55
CA ARG A 20 -7.79 -35.29 -0.81
C ARG A 20 -7.47 -34.53 -2.09
N GLU A 21 -8.18 -34.84 -3.16
CA GLU A 21 -8.03 -34.18 -4.45
C GLU A 21 -8.31 -32.67 -4.36
N MET A 22 -9.39 -32.30 -3.66
CA MET A 22 -9.73 -30.89 -3.38
C MET A 22 -8.62 -30.18 -2.60
N ARG A 23 -8.02 -30.85 -1.62
CA ARG A 23 -6.89 -30.30 -0.86
C ARG A 23 -5.69 -30.04 -1.77
N ASP A 24 -5.40 -30.96 -2.69
CA ASP A 24 -4.27 -30.85 -3.62
C ASP A 24 -4.47 -29.65 -4.56
N TYR A 25 -5.68 -29.45 -5.09
CA TYR A 25 -6.01 -28.26 -5.89
C TYR A 25 -5.87 -26.95 -5.10
N VAL A 26 -6.33 -26.92 -3.84
CA VAL A 26 -6.20 -25.72 -3.00
C VAL A 26 -4.72 -25.38 -2.73
N LEU A 27 -3.87 -26.40 -2.53
CA LEU A 27 -2.43 -26.20 -2.36
C LEU A 27 -1.77 -25.68 -3.63
N GLU A 28 -2.15 -26.19 -4.80
CA GLU A 28 -1.64 -25.71 -6.08
C GLU A 28 -2.03 -24.24 -6.34
N ILE A 29 -3.29 -23.86 -6.05
CA ILE A 29 -3.76 -22.47 -6.15
C ILE A 29 -2.96 -21.57 -5.20
N ARG A 30 -2.77 -22.00 -3.94
CA ARG A 30 -1.97 -21.26 -2.96
C ARG A 30 -0.55 -21.02 -3.46
N ASP A 31 0.10 -22.05 -3.98
CA ASP A 31 1.47 -21.94 -4.49
C ASP A 31 1.55 -21.03 -5.72
N CYS A 32 0.53 -21.07 -6.60
CA CYS A 32 0.42 -20.17 -7.73
C CYS A 32 0.35 -18.70 -7.28
N VAL A 33 -0.53 -18.39 -6.32
CA VAL A 33 -0.67 -17.04 -5.75
C VAL A 33 0.62 -16.57 -5.07
N LEU A 34 1.30 -17.44 -4.33
CA LEU A 34 2.58 -17.12 -3.70
C LEU A 34 3.68 -16.81 -4.73
N ARG A 35 3.74 -17.57 -5.83
CA ARG A 35 4.67 -17.31 -6.94
C ARG A 35 4.37 -15.98 -7.61
N MET A 36 3.11 -15.66 -7.85
CA MET A 36 2.69 -14.38 -8.44
C MET A 36 3.05 -13.19 -7.54
N ASN A 37 2.76 -13.26 -6.24
CA ASN A 37 3.10 -12.21 -5.29
C ASN A 37 4.63 -11.98 -5.20
N ASN A 38 5.43 -13.05 -5.19
CA ASN A 38 6.88 -12.94 -5.17
C ASN A 38 7.44 -12.37 -6.49
N ALA A 39 6.87 -12.75 -7.64
CA ALA A 39 7.25 -12.19 -8.94
C ALA A 39 6.90 -10.69 -9.05
N GLN A 40 5.75 -10.27 -8.51
CA GLN A 40 5.37 -8.87 -8.43
C GLN A 40 6.31 -8.05 -7.52
N GLN A 41 6.81 -8.65 -6.44
CA GLN A 41 7.80 -7.99 -5.57
C GLN A 41 9.18 -7.83 -6.24
N GLN A 42 9.57 -8.76 -7.10
CA GLN A 42 10.86 -8.72 -7.81
C GLN A 42 10.82 -7.88 -9.11
N ALA A 43 9.64 -7.66 -9.68
CA ALA A 43 9.42 -6.82 -10.86
C ALA A 43 9.10 -5.35 -10.55
N ARG A 44 9.02 -4.95 -9.27
CA ARG A 44 8.94 -3.53 -8.90
C ARG A 44 10.33 -2.93 -9.11
N PRO A 45 10.54 -2.02 -10.09
CA PRO A 45 11.84 -1.41 -10.27
C PRO A 45 12.24 -0.70 -8.96
N PRO A 46 13.45 -0.90 -8.42
CA PRO A 46 13.91 -0.33 -7.14
C PRO A 46 14.15 1.20 -7.19
N GLY A 47 13.40 1.93 -8.01
CA GLY A 47 13.58 3.37 -8.25
C GLY A 47 12.31 4.15 -8.58
N LEU A 48 11.13 3.51 -8.58
CA LEU A 48 9.87 4.24 -8.48
C LEU A 48 9.52 4.31 -6.99
N THR A 49 10.24 5.15 -6.25
CA THR A 49 9.57 5.86 -5.16
C THR A 49 8.35 6.49 -5.81
N GLU A 50 7.15 5.96 -5.54
CA GLU A 50 5.92 6.64 -5.87
C GLU A 50 6.11 8.07 -5.39
N ARG A 51 6.27 9.01 -6.34
CA ARG A 51 6.44 10.41 -6.01
C ARG A 51 5.17 10.83 -5.31
N LYS A 52 5.19 10.72 -3.98
CA LYS A 52 4.02 10.89 -3.16
C LYS A 52 3.58 12.32 -3.34
N LEU A 53 2.38 12.47 -3.90
CA LEU A 53 1.75 13.76 -4.06
C LEU A 53 1.08 14.11 -2.74
N LEU A 54 1.57 15.18 -2.13
CA LEU A 54 1.14 15.67 -0.83
C LEU A 54 0.06 16.73 -1.02
N ASP A 55 -1.01 16.64 -0.25
CA ASP A 55 -2.02 17.69 -0.18
C ASP A 55 -1.64 18.80 0.82
N ILE A 56 -2.51 19.80 0.98
CA ILE A 56 -2.26 20.92 1.89
C ILE A 56 -2.11 20.43 3.33
N GLU A 57 -2.97 19.54 3.81
CA GLU A 57 -2.94 19.11 5.21
C GLU A 57 -1.63 18.37 5.51
N GLU A 58 -1.19 17.50 4.61
CA GLU A 58 0.09 16.81 4.74
C GLU A 58 1.28 17.80 4.75
N VAL A 59 1.23 18.87 3.94
CA VAL A 59 2.26 19.91 3.93
C VAL A 59 2.29 20.70 5.25
N LEU A 60 1.13 21.00 5.83
CA LEU A 60 1.02 21.69 7.11
C LEU A 60 1.64 20.85 8.23
N ASP A 61 1.35 19.55 8.24
CA ASP A 61 1.88 18.60 9.22
C ASP A 61 3.39 18.46 9.08
N ILE A 62 3.90 18.24 7.86
CA ILE A 62 5.34 18.08 7.59
C ILE A 62 6.13 19.32 8.00
N LEU A 63 5.62 20.52 7.67
CA LEU A 63 6.34 21.76 7.96
C LEU A 63 6.07 22.29 9.38
N HIS A 64 5.15 21.68 10.12
CA HIS A 64 4.63 22.15 11.41
C HIS A 64 4.22 23.64 11.36
N ILE A 65 3.42 24.01 10.35
CA ILE A 65 2.91 25.38 10.16
C ILE A 65 1.38 25.40 10.12
N GLY A 66 0.78 26.54 10.49
CA GLY A 66 -0.66 26.76 10.31
C GLY A 66 -1.02 27.21 8.89
N ARG A 67 -2.29 27.02 8.51
CA ARG A 67 -2.87 27.44 7.20
C ARG A 67 -2.54 28.88 6.81
N SER A 68 -2.59 29.81 7.76
CA SER A 68 -2.27 31.23 7.51
C SER A 68 -0.83 31.43 7.05
N THR A 69 0.11 30.70 7.64
CA THR A 69 1.53 30.73 7.26
C THR A 69 1.74 30.07 5.91
N TYR A 70 1.05 28.98 5.63
CA TYR A 70 1.06 28.32 4.33
C TYR A 70 0.64 29.29 3.21
N TYR A 71 -0.53 29.93 3.30
CA TYR A 71 -0.99 30.84 2.24
C TYR A 71 -0.08 32.06 2.11
N ARG A 72 0.50 32.56 3.22
CA ARG A 72 1.54 33.60 3.15
C ARG A 72 2.74 33.13 2.35
N PHE A 73 3.22 31.89 2.57
CA PHE A 73 4.36 31.34 1.83
C PHE A 73 4.05 31.14 0.36
N VAL A 74 2.86 30.67 0.01
CA VAL A 74 2.39 30.58 -1.37
C VAL A 74 2.36 31.96 -2.03
N ASN A 75 1.77 32.97 -1.38
CA ASN A 75 1.70 34.33 -1.91
C ASN A 75 3.07 34.99 -2.08
N THR A 76 4.03 34.67 -1.21
CA THR A 76 5.42 35.15 -1.33
C THR A 76 6.27 34.33 -2.31
N GLY A 77 5.74 33.25 -2.90
CA GLY A 77 6.46 32.36 -3.80
C GLY A 77 7.44 31.40 -3.12
N LYS A 78 7.44 31.32 -1.78
CA LYS A 78 8.29 30.39 -1.00
C LYS A 78 7.82 28.95 -1.08
N LEU A 79 6.52 28.76 -1.28
CA LEU A 79 5.91 27.48 -1.59
C LEU A 79 5.24 27.61 -2.95
N VAL A 80 5.53 26.70 -3.86
CA VAL A 80 4.98 26.72 -5.22
C VAL A 80 4.08 25.49 -5.40
N PRO A 81 2.78 25.60 -5.11
CA PRO A 81 1.86 24.48 -5.26
C PRO A 81 1.64 24.17 -6.74
N ARG A 82 1.57 22.89 -7.07
CA ARG A 82 0.97 22.44 -8.33
C ARG A 82 -0.54 22.43 -8.15
N LYS A 83 -1.26 23.04 -9.10
CA LYS A 83 -2.73 23.00 -9.12
C LYS A 83 -3.18 21.77 -9.90
N ILE A 84 -3.79 20.82 -9.20
CA ILE A 84 -4.47 19.68 -9.82
C ILE A 84 -5.97 19.91 -9.61
N GLY A 85 -6.64 20.39 -10.66
CA GLY A 85 -7.99 20.94 -10.54
C GLY A 85 -7.99 22.17 -9.63
N GLU A 86 -8.79 22.13 -8.57
CA GLU A 86 -8.88 23.19 -7.54
C GLU A 86 -7.95 22.97 -6.34
N ARG A 87 -7.23 21.84 -6.30
CA ARG A 87 -6.40 21.45 -5.14
C ARG A 87 -4.94 21.86 -5.32
N HIS A 88 -4.32 22.31 -4.24
CA HIS A 88 -2.87 22.50 -4.18
C HIS A 88 -2.20 21.19 -3.78
N CYS A 89 -1.18 20.81 -4.54
CA CYS A 89 -0.44 19.58 -4.33
C CYS A 89 1.08 19.81 -4.46
N TYR A 90 1.87 19.02 -3.75
CA TYR A 90 3.33 19.08 -3.74
C TYR A 90 3.95 17.71 -3.90
N TYR A 91 5.15 17.64 -4.45
CA TYR A 91 6.02 16.50 -4.19
C TYR A 91 6.86 16.75 -2.95
N LEU A 92 7.28 15.69 -2.28
CA LEU A 92 8.18 15.80 -1.12
C LEU A 92 9.47 16.53 -1.49
N GLU A 93 10.01 16.26 -2.69
CA GLU A 93 11.21 16.90 -3.24
C GLU A 93 11.09 18.44 -3.29
N ASP A 94 9.89 18.96 -3.61
CA ASP A 94 9.61 20.39 -3.71
C ASP A 94 9.56 21.08 -2.32
N LEU A 95 9.50 20.30 -1.22
CA LEU A 95 9.42 20.80 0.15
C LEU A 95 10.75 20.71 0.92
N GLU A 96 11.78 20.06 0.38
CA GLU A 96 13.02 19.74 1.10
C GLU A 96 13.69 21.01 1.66
N ASP A 97 13.78 22.07 0.85
CA ASP A 97 14.34 23.36 1.28
C ASP A 97 13.57 23.97 2.46
N MET A 98 12.25 23.81 2.47
CA MET A 98 11.39 24.31 3.55
C MET A 98 11.45 23.42 4.79
N ILE A 99 11.64 22.11 4.62
CA ILE A 99 11.88 21.19 5.73
C ILE A 99 13.20 21.56 6.41
N GLN A 100 14.26 21.80 5.65
CA GLN A 100 15.55 22.22 6.19
C GLN A 100 15.46 23.57 6.90
N GLU A 101 14.75 24.55 6.33
CA GLU A 101 14.53 25.84 6.98
C GLU A 101 13.69 25.72 8.26
N SER A 102 12.72 24.81 8.29
CA SER A 102 11.89 24.56 9.49
C SER A 102 12.70 23.88 10.61
N LYS A 103 13.57 22.91 10.26
CA LYS A 103 14.56 22.32 11.17
C LYS A 103 15.53 23.37 11.72
N ARG A 104 16.07 24.25 10.86
CA ARG A 104 16.96 25.36 11.27
C ARG A 104 16.31 26.29 12.28
N ARG A 105 14.99 26.49 12.17
CA ARG A 105 14.20 27.34 13.08
C ARG A 105 13.64 26.59 14.29
N GLY A 106 13.94 25.29 14.43
CA GLY A 106 13.56 24.46 15.58
C GLY A 106 12.07 24.13 15.66
N ARG A 107 11.36 24.04 14.53
CA ARG A 107 9.95 23.63 14.49
C ARG A 107 9.74 22.14 14.29
N ILE A 108 10.76 21.46 13.77
CA ILE A 108 10.84 20.02 13.48
C ILE A 108 12.11 19.48 14.11
#